data_AF-A0A3B9CYD5-F1
#
_entry.id   AF-A0A3B9CYD5-F1
#
_cell.length_a   1.000
_cell.length_b   1.000
_cell.length_c   1.000
_cell.angle_alpha   90.00
_cell.angle_beta   90.00
_cell.angle_gamma   90.00
#
_symmetry.space_group_name_H-M   'P 1'
#
loop_
_entity.id
_entity.type
_entity.pdbx_description
1 polymer ?
#
loop_
_entity_poly.entity_id
_entity_poly.type
_entity_poly.pdbx_seq_one_letter_code
_entity_poly.pdbx_strand_id
1 'polypeptide(L)' 'LNHIPDFRPHIVDEDVFTPRTIRRFTGHDNGCVYGAPRKYVNGQTPVKNLYLCGTDQGFLGIVGAMLSGITIANRYLLK' A
#
# COMPACT_ATOMS: atom_id res chain seq x y z
N LEU A 1 -20.38 -4.21 -24.46
CA LEU A 1 -20.58 -5.48 -23.72
C LEU A 1 -20.83 -6.69 -24.64
N ASN A 2 -21.19 -6.51 -25.91
CA ASN A 2 -21.45 -7.59 -26.88
C ASN A 2 -20.22 -8.42 -27.33
N HIS A 3 -19.06 -8.27 -26.69
CA HIS A 3 -17.82 -8.97 -27.05
C HIS A 3 -17.36 -9.96 -25.97
N ILE A 4 -18.05 -10.02 -24.83
CA ILE A 4 -17.73 -10.94 -23.74
C ILE A 4 -18.89 -11.95 -23.67
N PRO A 5 -18.65 -13.25 -23.97
CA PRO A 5 -19.68 -14.28 -23.85
C PRO A 5 -20.08 -14.49 -22.38
N ASP A 6 -21.24 -15.11 -22.14
CA ASP A 6 -21.68 -15.40 -20.78
C ASP A 6 -20.76 -16.42 -20.11
N PHE A 7 -19.92 -15.94 -19.19
CA PHE A 7 -18.96 -16.77 -18.45
C PHE A 7 -19.56 -17.39 -17.19
N ARG A 8 -20.77 -17.00 -16.76
CA ARG A 8 -21.40 -17.46 -15.51
C ARG A 8 -21.51 -18.99 -15.41
N PRO A 9 -21.86 -19.74 -16.48
CA PRO A 9 -21.92 -21.20 -16.42
C PRO A 9 -20.56 -21.88 -16.19
N HIS A 10 -19.45 -21.16 -16.33
CA HIS A 10 -18.08 -21.69 -16.24
C HIS A 10 -17.37 -21.29 -14.94
N ILE A 11 -18.07 -20.65 -14.00
CA ILE A 11 -17.51 -20.29 -12.69
C ILE A 11 -17.45 -21.55 -11.83
N VAL A 12 -16.25 -21.90 -11.36
CA VAL A 12 -16.00 -23.08 -10.51
C VAL A 12 -15.91 -22.70 -9.03
N ASP A 13 -15.44 -21.47 -8.74
CA ASP A 13 -15.28 -20.94 -7.39
C ASP A 13 -15.36 -19.41 -7.41
N GLU A 14 -15.79 -18.81 -6.30
CA GLU A 14 -15.92 -17.37 -6.14
C GLU A 14 -15.37 -16.93 -4.77
N ASP A 15 -14.49 -15.92 -4.79
CA ASP A 15 -14.04 -15.23 -3.58
C ASP A 15 -14.14 -13.71 -3.77
N VAL A 16 -14.27 -12.98 -2.66
CA VAL A 16 -14.50 -11.54 -2.67
C VAL A 16 -13.46 -10.82 -1.82
N PHE A 17 -12.71 -9.95 -2.48
CA PHE A 17 -11.78 -9.03 -1.85
C PHE A 17 -12.36 -7.60 -1.85
N THR A 18 -12.61 -7.05 -0.66
CA THR A 18 -13.19 -5.71 -0.51
C THR A 18 -12.25 -4.79 0.27
N PRO A 19 -12.51 -3.47 0.30
CA PRO A 19 -11.80 -2.56 1.21
C PRO A 19 -11.86 -3.00 2.69
N ARG A 20 -12.90 -3.73 3.10
CA ARG A 20 -12.98 -4.33 4.45
C ARG A 20 -11.96 -5.44 4.64
N THR A 21 -11.70 -6.25 3.61
CA THR A 21 -10.67 -7.29 3.61
C THR A 21 -9.29 -6.67 3.81
N ILE A 22 -8.97 -5.62 3.05
CA ILE A 22 -7.71 -4.87 3.20
C ILE A 22 -7.57 -4.34 4.62
N ARG A 23 -8.57 -3.59 5.10
CA ARG A 23 -8.54 -3.04 6.47
C ARG A 23 -8.35 -4.13 7.53
N ARG A 24 -9.02 -5.28 7.38
CA ARG A 24 -8.95 -6.41 8.31
C ARG A 24 -7.57 -7.05 8.36
N PHE A 25 -6.92 -7.25 7.21
CA PHE A 25 -5.69 -8.05 7.12
C PHE A 25 -4.41 -7.23 7.09
N THR A 26 -4.45 -5.99 6.61
CA THR A 26 -3.26 -5.13 6.49
C THR A 26 -3.33 -3.85 7.32
N GLY A 27 -4.44 -3.63 8.04
CA GLY A 27 -4.63 -2.45 8.89
C GLY A 27 -4.73 -1.12 8.13
N HIS A 28 -4.81 -1.14 6.79
CA HIS A 28 -4.90 0.10 6.02
C HIS A 28 -6.28 0.72 6.17
N ASP A 29 -6.30 1.97 6.61
CA ASP A 29 -7.52 2.75 6.75
C ASP A 29 -8.27 2.84 5.43
N ASN A 30 -9.59 2.71 5.50
CA ASN A 30 -10.51 2.67 4.35
C ASN A 30 -10.15 1.62 3.27
N GLY A 31 -9.29 0.65 3.58
CA GLY A 31 -8.79 -0.32 2.61
C GLY A 31 -7.89 0.31 1.54
N CYS A 32 -7.15 1.37 1.86
CA CYS A 32 -6.24 2.03 0.91
C CYS A 32 -5.06 1.12 0.53
N VAL A 33 -5.03 0.63 -0.71
CA VAL A 33 -3.91 -0.19 -1.25
C VAL A 33 -2.62 0.61 -1.41
N TYR A 34 -2.74 1.88 -1.79
CA TYR A 34 -1.62 2.77 -2.11
C TYR A 34 -1.32 3.79 -1.01
N GLY A 35 -1.83 3.51 0.20
CA GLY A 35 -1.61 4.35 1.36
C GLY A 35 -2.37 5.68 1.35
N ALA A 36 -1.96 6.60 2.21
CA ALA A 36 -2.58 7.91 2.43
C ALA A 36 -2.42 8.86 1.22
N PRO A 37 -3.40 9.75 0.95
CA PRO A 37 -3.30 10.73 -0.14
C PRO A 37 -2.21 11.78 0.13
N ARG A 38 -1.97 12.12 1.41
CA ARG A 38 -0.89 13.01 1.82
C ARG A 38 0.36 12.17 2.12
N LYS A 39 1.40 12.38 1.32
CA LYS A 39 2.69 11.69 1.46
C LYS A 39 3.68 12.46 2.33
N TYR A 40 4.54 11.74 3.04
CA TYR A 40 5.62 12.30 3.86
C TYR A 40 6.96 12.06 3.18
N VAL A 41 7.30 12.88 2.18
CA VAL A 41 8.46 12.66 1.28
C VAL A 41 9.80 12.55 2.01
N ASN A 42 9.97 13.24 3.14
CA ASN A 42 11.17 13.11 3.96
C ASN A 42 11.08 12.00 5.02
N GLY A 43 9.95 11.31 5.16
CA GLY A 43 9.70 10.28 6.16
C GLY A 43 9.79 10.76 7.61
N GLN A 44 9.87 12.06 7.87
CA GLN A 44 9.94 12.58 9.23
C GLN A 44 8.54 12.63 9.85
N THR A 45 8.46 12.19 11.10
CA THR A 45 7.26 12.37 11.92
C THR A 45 7.50 13.48 12.96
N PRO A 46 6.44 13.99 13.62
CA PRO A 46 6.60 14.93 14.74
C PRO A 46 7.34 14.33 15.95
N VAL A 47 7.47 13.00 16.03
CA VAL A 47 8.12 12.31 17.14
C VAL A 47 9.59 12.10 16.80
N LYS A 48 10.48 12.56 17.70
CA LYS A 48 11.93 12.42 17.53
C LYS A 48 12.33 10.95 17.37
N ASN A 49 13.17 10.68 16.37
CA ASN A 49 13.68 9.34 16.05
C ASN A 49 12.60 8.32 15.61
N LEU A 50 11.40 8.78 15.23
CA LEU A 50 10.38 7.96 14.59
C LEU A 50 10.24 8.39 13.12
N TYR A 51 10.43 7.46 12.20
CA TYR A 51 10.41 7.70 10.76
C TYR A 51 9.37 6.84 10.05
N LEU A 52 8.75 7.40 9.02
CA LEU A 52 7.81 6.72 8.14
C LEU A 52 8.53 6.23 6.88
N CYS A 53 8.39 4.95 6.59
CA CYS A 53 8.78 4.33 5.33
C CYS A 53 7.61 3.54 4.74
N GLY A 54 7.73 3.14 3.47
CA GLY A 54 6.66 2.47 2.73
C GLY A 54 5.89 3.43 1.85
N THR A 55 4.67 3.04 1.43
CA THR A 55 3.92 3.78 0.41
C THR A 55 3.47 5.18 0.85
N ASP A 56 3.43 5.43 2.15
CA ASP A 56 3.03 6.73 2.71
C ASP A 56 4.18 7.73 2.78
N GLN A 57 5.42 7.26 2.63
CA GLN A 57 6.56 8.15 2.47
C GLN A 57 6.58 8.76 1.05
N GLY A 58 6.15 8.05 -0.01
CA GLY A 58 5.95 8.70 -1.32
C GLY A 58 5.91 7.83 -2.57
N PHE A 59 6.50 6.64 -2.55
CA PHE A 59 6.51 5.74 -3.72
C PHE A 59 5.40 4.69 -3.64
N LEU A 60 4.92 4.18 -4.79
CA LEU A 60 3.79 3.23 -4.83
C LEU A 60 4.22 1.79 -5.14
N GLY A 61 3.40 0.84 -4.70
CA GLY A 61 3.59 -0.59 -4.95
C GLY A 61 4.78 -1.19 -4.21
N ILE A 62 5.07 -2.46 -4.50
CA ILE A 62 6.10 -3.25 -3.81
C ILE A 62 7.47 -2.59 -3.94
N VAL A 63 7.88 -2.27 -5.18
CA VAL A 63 9.18 -1.63 -5.46
C VAL A 63 9.29 -0.28 -4.77
N GLY A 64 8.23 0.54 -4.81
CA GLY A 64 8.22 1.84 -4.15
C GLY A 64 8.35 1.73 -2.64
N ALA A 65 7.60 0.81 -2.02
CA ALA A 65 7.67 0.57 -0.58
C ALA A 65 9.08 0.11 -0.14
N MET A 66 9.73 -0.76 -0.92
CA MET A 66 11.10 -1.22 -0.65
C MET A 66 12.13 -0.09 -0.76
N LEU A 67 12.10 0.68 -1.86
CA LEU A 67 13.01 1.81 -2.06
C LEU A 67 12.84 2.89 -0.98
N SER A 68 11.61 3.09 -0.49
CA SER A 68 11.33 3.96 0.64
C SER A 68 12.11 3.54 1.89
N GLY A 69 12.08 2.25 2.26
CA GLY A 69 12.82 1.72 3.40
C GLY A 69 14.32 1.97 3.30
N ILE A 70 14.91 1.66 2.13
CA ILE A 70 16.34 1.91 1.84
C ILE A 70 16.66 3.41 2.00
N THR A 71 15.80 4.27 1.46
CA THR A 71 16.00 5.73 1.50
C THR A 71 15.99 6.26 2.94
N ILE A 72 15.02 5.85 3.75
CA ILE A 72 14.89 6.31 5.14
C ILE A 72 16.03 5.78 6.02
N ALA A 73 16.42 4.51 5.85
CA ALA A 73 17.53 3.93 6.59
C ALA A 73 18.86 4.64 6.29
N ASN A 74 19.20 4.84 5.01
CA ASN A 74 20.42 5.55 4.63
C ASN A 74 20.43 7.01 5.09
N ARG A 75 19.28 7.70 5.02
CA ARG A 75 19.21 9.12 5.35
C ARG A 75 19.32 9.39 6.85
N TYR A 76 18.75 8.54 7.69
CA TYR A 76 18.56 8.84 9.11
C TYR A 76 19.19 7.85 10.09
N LEU A 77 19.46 6.60 9.67
CA LEU A 77 19.91 5.53 10.58
C LEU A 77 21.37 5.10 10.34
N LEU A 78 21.82 5.06 9.09
CA LEU A 78 23.09 4.44 8.68
C LEU A 78 24.20 5.45 8.34
N LYS A 79 24.46 6.40 9.24
CA LYS A 79 25.68 7.22 9.10
C LYS A 79 26.93 6.39 9.36
#